data_AF-A0A2V9QPS5-F1
#
_entry.id   AF-A0A2V9QPS5-F1
#
_cell.length_a   1.000
_cell.length_b   1.000
_cell.length_c   1.000
_cell.angle_alpha   90.00
_cell.angle_beta   90.00
_cell.angle_gamma   90.00
#
_symmetry.space_group_name_H-M   'P 1'
#
loop_
_entity.id
_entity.type
_entity.pdbx_description
1 polymer ?
#
loop_
_entity_poly.entity_id
_entity_poly.type
_entity_poly.pdbx_seq_one_letter_code
_entity_poly.pdbx_strand_id
1 'polypeptide(L)'
;MADNGLRDLYLDELRDLHNAENQLVKALPKMAKASSSDELREGFEQHLEQTKGHVERLEQIFEALDESPKGTKCVGMEGLIKEGSEIMDEDFEGAVMDAALIGAAQRVEHYEIAAYGTVIAFANQLGESEHASLLKQTLEEEKETDQKLTSLSDDINSLASSESEGAGSEEEEVMEPESRSGSRPAKKKGRGPSRRAA
;
A
#
# COMPACT_ATOMS: atom_id res chain seq x y z
N MET A 1 11.90 -40.15 13.26
CA MET A 1 12.65 -39.34 12.27
C MET A 1 11.59 -38.61 11.49
N ALA A 2 11.70 -37.29 11.31
CA ALA A 2 10.79 -36.57 10.42
C ALA A 2 10.91 -37.20 9.03
N ASP A 3 9.79 -37.55 8.44
CA ASP A 3 9.76 -38.23 7.14
C ASP A 3 9.76 -37.11 6.10
N ASN A 4 10.96 -36.65 5.69
CA ASN A 4 11.19 -35.48 4.81
C ASN A 4 10.64 -35.65 3.37
N GLY A 5 9.40 -36.08 3.22
CA GLY A 5 8.71 -36.30 1.96
C GLY A 5 7.82 -35.12 1.58
N LEU A 6 7.23 -35.23 0.39
CA LEU A 6 6.38 -34.18 -0.17
C LEU A 6 5.14 -33.86 0.69
N ARG A 7 4.61 -34.85 1.43
CA ARG A 7 3.46 -34.65 2.32
C ARG A 7 3.81 -33.73 3.50
N ASP A 8 4.96 -33.95 4.14
CA ASP A 8 5.42 -33.10 5.25
C ASP A 8 5.68 -31.67 4.76
N LEU A 9 6.33 -31.52 3.60
CA LEU A 9 6.51 -30.20 2.97
C LEU A 9 5.17 -29.53 2.64
N TYR A 10 4.21 -30.27 2.09
CA TYR A 10 2.87 -29.75 1.79
C TYR A 10 2.16 -29.24 3.07
N LEU A 11 2.23 -30.00 4.16
CA LEU A 11 1.66 -29.57 5.44
C LEU A 11 2.34 -28.33 6.00
N ASP A 12 3.66 -28.23 5.88
CA ASP A 12 4.41 -27.06 6.36
C ASP A 12 4.08 -25.81 5.53
N GLU A 13 3.97 -25.92 4.21
CA GLU A 13 3.57 -24.81 3.33
C GLU A 13 2.11 -24.38 3.56
N LEU A 14 1.18 -25.33 3.80
CA LEU A 14 -0.19 -24.98 4.18
C LEU A 14 -0.25 -24.24 5.53
N ARG A 15 0.62 -24.60 6.49
CA ARG A 15 0.70 -23.93 7.79
C ARG A 15 1.30 -22.53 7.65
N ASP A 16 2.29 -22.37 6.76
CA ASP A 16 2.87 -21.07 6.41
C ASP A 16 1.81 -20.14 5.80
N LEU A 17 1.08 -20.61 4.79
CA LEU A 17 -0.04 -19.90 4.18
C LEU A 17 -1.11 -19.53 5.22
N HIS A 18 -1.57 -20.49 6.02
CA HIS A 18 -2.58 -20.20 7.05
C HIS A 18 -2.09 -19.13 8.03
N ASN A 19 -0.79 -19.11 8.35
CA ASN A 19 -0.23 -18.05 9.17
C ASN A 19 -0.16 -16.70 8.42
N ALA A 20 0.25 -16.69 7.15
CA ALA A 20 0.32 -15.50 6.30
C ALA A 20 -1.05 -14.81 6.22
N GLU A 21 -2.08 -15.55 5.87
CA GLU A 21 -3.48 -15.10 5.77
C GLU A 21 -3.97 -14.45 7.07
N ASN A 22 -3.70 -15.11 8.22
CA ASN A 22 -4.04 -14.57 9.53
C ASN A 22 -3.25 -13.29 9.91
N GLN A 23 -2.07 -13.08 9.32
CA GLN A 23 -1.35 -11.81 9.46
C GLN A 23 -2.02 -10.73 8.59
N LEU A 24 -2.41 -11.06 7.36
CA LEU A 24 -3.09 -10.15 6.44
C LEU A 24 -4.45 -9.69 6.94
N VAL A 25 -5.26 -10.57 7.53
CA VAL A 25 -6.52 -10.20 8.21
C VAL A 25 -6.33 -9.05 9.21
N LYS A 26 -5.14 -8.92 9.82
CA LYS A 26 -4.81 -7.84 10.77
C LYS A 26 -4.19 -6.62 10.10
N ALA A 27 -3.57 -6.78 8.94
CA ALA A 27 -2.88 -5.72 8.22
C ALA A 27 -3.83 -4.92 7.33
N LEU A 28 -4.74 -5.59 6.60
CA LEU A 28 -5.65 -4.97 5.64
C LEU A 28 -6.52 -3.84 6.20
N PRO A 29 -7.07 -3.92 7.43
CA PRO A 29 -7.80 -2.79 8.02
C PRO A 29 -6.95 -1.52 8.17
N LYS A 30 -5.63 -1.67 8.34
CA LYS A 30 -4.72 -0.53 8.45
C LYS A 30 -4.45 0.09 7.08
N MET A 31 -4.29 -0.74 6.05
CA MET A 31 -4.11 -0.28 4.66
C MET A 31 -5.35 0.47 4.16
N ALA A 32 -6.55 -0.08 4.38
CA ALA A 32 -7.82 0.59 4.08
C ALA A 32 -7.95 1.95 4.80
N LYS A 33 -7.49 2.05 6.04
CA LYS A 33 -7.52 3.31 6.79
C LYS A 33 -6.50 4.33 6.25
N ALA A 34 -5.37 3.88 5.73
CA ALA A 34 -4.32 4.73 5.21
C ALA A 34 -4.59 5.26 3.80
N SER A 35 -5.42 4.54 3.03
CA SER A 35 -5.77 4.96 1.67
C SER A 35 -6.68 6.20 1.65
N SER A 36 -6.36 7.13 0.75
CA SER A 36 -7.12 8.36 0.52
C SER A 36 -8.21 8.19 -0.55
N SER A 37 -7.94 7.35 -1.55
CA SER A 37 -8.90 6.94 -2.58
C SER A 37 -9.99 6.04 -1.99
N ASP A 38 -11.25 6.41 -2.25
CA ASP A 38 -12.41 5.60 -1.85
C ASP A 38 -12.39 4.22 -2.50
N GLU A 39 -11.99 4.15 -3.77
CA GLU A 39 -11.94 2.89 -4.53
C GLU A 39 -10.82 1.97 -4.03
N LEU A 40 -9.65 2.51 -3.70
CA LEU A 40 -8.55 1.73 -3.12
C LEU A 40 -8.92 1.20 -1.73
N ARG A 41 -9.57 2.05 -0.90
CA ARG A 41 -10.06 1.66 0.42
C ARG A 41 -11.05 0.50 0.32
N GLU A 42 -12.05 0.62 -0.56
CA GLU A 42 -13.03 -0.43 -0.81
C GLU A 42 -12.37 -1.71 -1.32
N GLY A 43 -11.32 -1.60 -2.14
CA GLY A 43 -10.50 -2.73 -2.58
C GLY A 43 -9.87 -3.49 -1.41
N PHE A 44 -9.26 -2.79 -0.45
CA PHE A 44 -8.68 -3.42 0.74
C PHE A 44 -9.74 -4.04 1.66
N GLU A 45 -10.90 -3.40 1.81
CA GLU A 45 -12.02 -3.94 2.59
C GLU A 45 -12.62 -5.19 1.95
N GLN A 46 -12.75 -5.21 0.61
CA GLN A 46 -13.16 -6.40 -0.14
C GLN A 46 -12.15 -7.53 0.04
N HIS A 47 -10.86 -7.23 -0.15
CA HIS A 47 -9.82 -8.23 -0.05
C HIS A 47 -9.76 -8.82 1.37
N LEU A 48 -9.94 -8.02 2.43
CA LEU A 48 -10.06 -8.52 3.80
C LEU A 48 -11.15 -9.58 3.98
N GLU A 49 -12.30 -9.42 3.31
CA GLU A 49 -13.36 -10.43 3.38
C GLU A 49 -13.01 -11.70 2.59
N GLN A 50 -12.30 -11.55 1.47
CA GLN A 50 -11.75 -12.69 0.71
C GLN A 50 -10.72 -13.46 1.56
N THR A 51 -9.74 -12.77 2.15
CA THR A 51 -8.70 -13.33 3.04
C THR A 51 -9.31 -14.13 4.20
N LYS A 52 -10.41 -13.68 4.81
CA LYS A 52 -11.11 -14.50 5.83
C LYS A 52 -11.65 -15.79 5.24
N GLY A 53 -12.25 -15.74 4.05
CA GLY A 53 -12.67 -16.93 3.32
C GLY A 53 -11.51 -17.85 2.94
N HIS A 54 -10.33 -17.29 2.68
CA HIS A 54 -9.11 -18.06 2.40
C HIS A 54 -8.64 -18.83 3.63
N VAL A 55 -8.64 -18.19 4.81
CA VAL A 55 -8.39 -18.86 6.10
C VAL A 55 -9.37 -20.03 6.29
N GLU A 56 -10.67 -19.81 6.06
CA GLU A 56 -11.68 -20.87 6.19
C GLU A 56 -11.45 -22.04 5.24
N ARG A 57 -11.01 -21.79 3.99
CA ARG A 57 -10.65 -22.87 3.04
C ARG A 57 -9.44 -23.67 3.50
N LEU A 58 -8.42 -23.00 4.03
CA LEU A 58 -7.25 -23.67 4.60
C LEU A 58 -7.65 -24.52 5.81
N GLU A 59 -8.51 -24.01 6.70
CA GLU A 59 -9.04 -24.76 7.84
C GLU A 59 -9.82 -26.01 7.40
N GLN A 60 -10.62 -25.93 6.33
CA GLN A 60 -11.31 -27.08 5.73
C GLN A 60 -10.31 -28.14 5.23
N ILE A 61 -9.21 -27.72 4.60
CA ILE A 61 -8.15 -28.64 4.14
C ILE A 61 -7.47 -29.32 5.33
N PHE A 62 -7.17 -28.56 6.40
CA PHE A 62 -6.58 -29.13 7.62
C PHE A 62 -7.52 -30.14 8.30
N GLU A 63 -8.81 -29.86 8.36
CA GLU A 63 -9.82 -30.79 8.89
C GLU A 63 -9.87 -32.09 8.06
N ALA A 64 -9.86 -31.99 6.73
CA ALA A 64 -9.86 -33.15 5.84
C ALA A 64 -8.58 -34.01 5.99
N LEU A 65 -7.45 -33.38 6.32
CA LEU A 65 -6.17 -34.07 6.55
C LEU A 65 -6.03 -34.66 7.97
N ASP A 66 -6.95 -34.38 8.89
CA ASP A 66 -6.84 -34.64 10.34
C ASP A 66 -5.56 -34.05 10.94
N GLU A 67 -5.20 -32.84 10.51
CA GLU A 67 -3.96 -32.14 10.85
C GLU A 67 -4.23 -30.77 11.47
N SER A 68 -3.29 -30.26 12.27
CA SER A 68 -3.45 -28.93 12.88
C SER A 68 -2.95 -27.80 11.98
N PRO A 69 -3.73 -26.70 11.83
CA PRO A 69 -3.27 -25.48 11.16
C PRO A 69 -2.23 -24.69 11.97
N LYS A 70 -1.98 -25.11 13.22
CA LYS A 70 -0.93 -24.50 14.05
C LYS A 70 0.43 -24.86 13.49
N GLY A 71 1.13 -23.85 13.01
CA GLY A 71 2.51 -23.96 12.59
C GLY A 71 3.37 -22.79 13.03
N THR A 72 4.53 -22.71 12.41
CA THR A 72 5.49 -21.62 12.61
C THR A 72 4.96 -20.35 11.97
N LYS A 73 5.44 -19.21 12.47
CA LYS A 73 5.15 -17.90 11.89
C LYS A 73 5.69 -17.82 10.47
N CYS A 74 4.88 -17.31 9.54
CA CYS A 74 5.31 -16.97 8.19
C CYS A 74 6.17 -15.70 8.23
N VAL A 75 7.48 -15.89 8.11
CA VAL A 75 8.46 -14.79 8.14
C VAL A 75 8.43 -13.97 6.84
N GLY A 76 8.10 -14.62 5.71
CA GLY A 76 7.96 -13.95 4.42
C GLY A 76 6.87 -12.88 4.46
N MET A 77 5.66 -13.30 4.85
CA MET A 77 4.52 -12.37 4.98
C MET A 77 4.75 -11.31 6.06
N GLU A 78 5.37 -11.67 7.20
CA GLU A 78 5.73 -10.68 8.21
C GLU A 78 6.62 -9.57 7.63
N GLY A 79 7.62 -9.94 6.81
CA GLY A 79 8.51 -8.99 6.17
C GLY A 79 7.77 -8.03 5.23
N LEU A 80 6.88 -8.56 4.39
CA LEU A 80 6.09 -7.76 3.45
C LEU A 80 5.12 -6.81 4.17
N ILE A 81 4.44 -7.28 5.22
CA ILE A 81 3.57 -6.44 6.04
C ILE A 81 4.38 -5.36 6.77
N LYS A 82 5.59 -5.69 7.24
CA LYS A 82 6.47 -4.72 7.88
C LYS A 82 6.90 -3.64 6.90
N GLU A 83 7.27 -4.02 5.68
CA GLU A 83 7.60 -3.08 4.61
C GLU A 83 6.43 -2.14 4.29
N GLY A 84 5.22 -2.68 4.13
CA GLY A 84 4.02 -1.85 3.94
C GLY A 84 3.71 -0.94 5.12
N SER A 85 3.96 -1.39 6.35
CA SER A 85 3.78 -0.58 7.55
C SER A 85 4.80 0.55 7.65
N GLU A 86 6.06 0.31 7.26
CA GLU A 86 7.09 1.35 7.24
C GLU A 86 6.77 2.45 6.22
N ILE A 87 6.23 2.09 5.05
CA ILE A 87 5.75 3.04 4.04
C ILE A 87 4.64 3.94 4.62
N MET A 88 3.72 3.37 5.40
CA MET A 88 2.64 4.13 6.04
C MET A 88 3.13 5.12 7.12
N ASP A 89 4.36 4.94 7.63
CA ASP A 89 5.00 5.84 8.58
C ASP A 89 5.83 6.95 7.87
N GLU A 90 5.98 6.89 6.54
CA GLU A 90 6.63 7.94 5.74
C GLU A 90 5.71 9.15 5.52
N ASP A 91 6.30 10.30 5.17
CA ASP A 91 5.60 11.58 4.98
C ASP A 91 5.00 11.70 3.56
N PHE A 92 4.30 10.64 3.12
CA PHE A 92 3.50 10.65 1.89
C PHE A 92 2.04 10.95 2.23
N GLU A 93 1.38 11.69 1.35
CA GLU A 93 -0.04 12.02 1.48
C GLU A 93 -0.76 11.79 0.15
N GLY A 94 -2.09 11.78 0.19
CA GLY A 94 -2.94 11.74 -1.00
C GLY A 94 -2.62 10.60 -1.96
N ALA A 95 -2.55 10.92 -3.25
CA ALA A 95 -2.32 9.92 -4.29
C ALA A 95 -0.93 9.28 -4.22
N VAL A 96 0.07 9.98 -3.66
CA VAL A 96 1.42 9.42 -3.48
C VAL A 96 1.40 8.28 -2.45
N MET A 97 0.70 8.45 -1.32
CA MET A 97 0.53 7.37 -0.34
C MET A 97 -0.26 6.21 -0.94
N ASP A 98 -1.32 6.48 -1.70
CA ASP A 98 -2.12 5.44 -2.36
C ASP A 98 -1.28 4.62 -3.36
N ALA A 99 -0.43 5.26 -4.15
CA ALA A 99 0.50 4.57 -5.05
C ALA A 99 1.46 3.65 -4.29
N ALA A 100 1.98 4.14 -3.15
CA ALA A 100 2.88 3.36 -2.30
C ALA A 100 2.16 2.15 -1.65
N LEU A 101 0.92 2.33 -1.20
CA LEU A 101 0.06 1.26 -0.68
C LEU A 101 -0.23 0.19 -1.73
N ILE A 102 -0.54 0.59 -2.98
CA ILE A 102 -0.72 -0.34 -4.10
C ILE A 102 0.55 -1.16 -4.32
N GLY A 103 1.71 -0.52 -4.39
CA GLY A 103 2.98 -1.22 -4.58
C GLY A 103 3.30 -2.19 -3.44
N ALA A 104 2.96 -1.85 -2.20
CA ALA A 104 3.07 -2.77 -1.06
C ALA A 104 2.11 -3.96 -1.18
N ALA A 105 0.84 -3.71 -1.52
CA ALA A 105 -0.18 -4.73 -1.69
C ALA A 105 0.15 -5.71 -2.82
N GLN A 106 0.58 -5.25 -3.99
CA GLN A 106 0.94 -6.15 -5.09
C GLN A 106 2.08 -7.09 -4.73
N ARG A 107 3.04 -6.68 -3.89
CA ARG A 107 4.11 -7.57 -3.43
C ARG A 107 3.58 -8.68 -2.51
N VAL A 108 2.56 -8.38 -1.71
CA VAL A 108 1.80 -9.39 -0.94
C VAL A 108 1.10 -10.35 -1.90
N GLU A 109 0.31 -9.85 -2.85
CA GLU A 109 -0.40 -10.70 -3.82
C GLU A 109 0.55 -11.63 -4.58
N HIS A 110 1.69 -11.10 -5.04
CA HIS A 110 2.68 -11.89 -5.76
C HIS A 110 3.33 -12.99 -4.91
N TYR A 111 3.49 -12.76 -3.59
CA TYR A 111 3.93 -13.80 -2.67
C TYR A 111 2.88 -14.93 -2.57
N GLU A 112 1.62 -14.56 -2.40
CA GLU A 112 0.52 -15.52 -2.25
C GLU A 112 0.24 -16.30 -3.53
N ILE A 113 0.26 -15.64 -4.69
CA ILE A 113 0.15 -16.28 -6.00
C ILE A 113 1.23 -17.38 -6.17
N ALA A 114 2.47 -17.10 -5.74
CA ALA A 114 3.56 -18.07 -5.79
C ALA A 114 3.35 -19.23 -4.79
N ALA A 115 2.97 -18.91 -3.55
CA ALA A 115 2.74 -19.88 -2.49
C ALA A 115 1.57 -20.81 -2.82
N TYR A 116 0.40 -20.27 -3.18
CA TYR A 116 -0.77 -21.04 -3.61
C TYR A 116 -0.49 -21.88 -4.85
N GLY A 117 0.19 -21.33 -5.86
CA GLY A 117 0.62 -22.10 -7.03
C GLY A 117 1.47 -23.32 -6.66
N THR A 118 2.33 -23.18 -5.66
CA THR A 118 3.19 -24.25 -5.15
C THR A 118 2.38 -25.33 -4.44
N VAL A 119 1.53 -24.98 -3.48
CA VAL A 119 0.74 -25.99 -2.73
C VAL A 119 -0.30 -26.68 -3.61
N ILE A 120 -0.84 -26.03 -4.64
CA ILE A 120 -1.69 -26.68 -5.66
C ILE A 120 -0.91 -27.76 -6.40
N ALA A 121 0.34 -27.47 -6.81
CA ALA A 121 1.18 -28.46 -7.48
C ALA A 121 1.46 -29.67 -6.57
N PHE A 122 1.72 -29.44 -5.29
CA PHE A 122 1.93 -30.50 -4.30
C PHE A 122 0.66 -31.33 -4.07
N ALA A 123 -0.49 -30.68 -3.88
CA ALA A 123 -1.78 -31.35 -3.72
C ALA A 123 -2.08 -32.28 -4.92
N ASN A 124 -1.87 -31.80 -6.15
CA ASN A 124 -2.04 -32.62 -7.35
C ASN A 124 -1.09 -33.83 -7.38
N GLN A 125 0.17 -33.65 -6.99
CA GLN A 125 1.17 -34.71 -6.96
C GLN A 125 0.87 -35.78 -5.89
N LEU A 126 0.22 -35.38 -4.79
CA LEU A 126 -0.20 -36.25 -3.70
C LEU A 126 -1.57 -36.91 -3.95
N GLY A 127 -2.27 -36.55 -5.04
CA GLY A 127 -3.61 -37.06 -5.37
C GLY A 127 -4.76 -36.36 -4.64
N GLU A 128 -4.47 -35.25 -3.95
CA GLU A 128 -5.39 -34.48 -3.11
C GLU A 128 -6.24 -33.51 -3.96
N SER A 129 -7.07 -34.09 -4.83
CA SER A 129 -7.82 -33.38 -5.89
C SER A 129 -8.75 -32.30 -5.34
N GLU A 130 -9.41 -32.59 -4.21
CA GLU A 130 -10.36 -31.67 -3.57
C GLU A 130 -9.63 -30.47 -2.95
N HIS A 131 -8.48 -30.71 -2.29
CA HIS A 131 -7.64 -29.63 -1.76
C HIS A 131 -7.13 -28.73 -2.89
N ALA A 132 -6.66 -29.31 -3.99
CA ALA A 132 -6.19 -28.56 -5.15
C ALA A 132 -7.30 -27.64 -5.73
N SER A 133 -8.56 -28.08 -5.70
CA SER A 133 -9.70 -27.27 -6.14
C SER A 133 -9.95 -26.06 -5.23
N LEU A 134 -9.91 -26.26 -3.90
CA LEU A 134 -10.08 -25.17 -2.93
C LEU A 134 -8.95 -24.14 -3.02
N LEU A 135 -7.70 -24.62 -3.06
CA LEU A 135 -6.52 -23.76 -3.19
C LEU A 135 -6.53 -22.97 -4.51
N LYS A 136 -7.03 -23.58 -5.59
CA LYS A 136 -7.16 -22.89 -6.89
C LYS A 136 -8.22 -21.78 -6.85
N GLN A 137 -9.28 -21.93 -6.06
CA GLN A 137 -10.25 -20.85 -5.87
C GLN A 137 -9.58 -19.63 -5.23
N THR A 138 -8.79 -19.84 -4.16
CA THR A 138 -8.02 -18.75 -3.55
C THR A 138 -7.04 -18.13 -4.53
N LEU A 139 -6.24 -18.94 -5.24
CA LEU A 139 -5.29 -18.44 -6.23
C LEU A 139 -5.94 -17.54 -7.30
N GLU A 140 -7.16 -17.84 -7.74
CA GLU A 140 -7.84 -17.00 -8.72
C GLU A 140 -8.30 -15.67 -8.10
N GLU A 141 -8.77 -15.70 -6.86
CA GLU A 141 -9.13 -14.48 -6.12
C GLU A 141 -7.92 -13.55 -5.90
N GLU A 142 -6.72 -14.09 -5.61
CA GLU A 142 -5.50 -13.25 -5.49
C GLU A 142 -5.09 -12.65 -6.83
N LYS A 143 -5.17 -13.42 -7.91
CA LYS A 143 -4.88 -12.89 -9.25
C LYS A 143 -5.86 -11.80 -9.66
N GLU A 144 -7.14 -11.97 -9.34
CA GLU A 144 -8.15 -10.94 -9.58
C GLU A 144 -7.86 -9.69 -8.73
N THR A 145 -7.42 -9.85 -7.48
CA THR A 145 -7.03 -8.74 -6.61
C THR A 145 -5.83 -7.98 -7.18
N ASP A 146 -4.75 -8.65 -7.57
CA ASP A 146 -3.59 -8.02 -8.21
C ASP A 146 -3.94 -7.30 -9.52
N GLN A 147 -4.83 -7.88 -10.33
CA GLN A 147 -5.33 -7.22 -11.55
C GLN A 147 -6.13 -5.96 -11.26
N LYS A 148 -6.95 -5.97 -10.21
CA LYS A 148 -7.67 -4.76 -9.75
C LYS A 148 -6.68 -3.69 -9.28
N LEU A 149 -5.71 -4.06 -8.45
CA LEU A 149 -4.65 -3.15 -7.99
C LEU A 149 -3.87 -2.54 -9.15
N THR A 150 -3.51 -3.34 -10.15
CA THR A 150 -2.88 -2.87 -11.39
C THR A 150 -3.76 -1.86 -12.11
N SER A 151 -5.07 -2.14 -12.24
CA SER A 151 -6.00 -1.25 -12.92
C SER A 151 -6.16 0.09 -12.19
N LEU A 152 -6.23 0.07 -10.86
CA LEU A 152 -6.29 1.27 -10.02
C LEU A 152 -4.99 2.09 -10.09
N SER A 153 -3.86 1.41 -10.30
CA SER A 153 -2.54 2.05 -10.31
C SER A 153 -2.40 3.08 -11.42
N ASP A 154 -3.01 2.89 -12.60
CA ASP A 154 -2.87 3.82 -13.73
C ASP A 154 -3.39 5.24 -13.39
N ASP A 155 -4.59 5.29 -12.81
CA ASP A 155 -5.23 6.56 -12.42
C ASP A 155 -4.55 7.17 -11.19
N ILE A 156 -4.23 6.36 -10.17
CA ILE A 156 -3.58 6.83 -8.95
C ILE A 156 -2.15 7.34 -9.23
N ASN A 157 -1.37 6.65 -10.06
CA ASN A 157 -0.03 7.09 -10.45
C ASN A 157 -0.09 8.41 -11.24
N SER A 158 -1.11 8.57 -12.09
CA SER A 158 -1.32 9.81 -12.84
C SER A 158 -1.60 10.97 -11.88
N LEU A 159 -2.47 10.78 -10.87
CA LEU A 159 -2.73 11.78 -9.84
C LEU A 159 -1.48 12.10 -9.02
N ALA A 160 -0.77 11.08 -8.52
CA ALA A 160 0.45 11.23 -7.74
C ALA A 160 1.54 12.03 -8.48
N SER A 161 1.67 11.82 -9.80
CA SER A 161 2.62 12.57 -10.62
C SER A 161 2.28 14.05 -10.73
N SER A 162 0.99 14.40 -10.77
CA SER A 162 0.51 15.78 -10.91
C SER A 162 0.54 16.57 -9.60
N GLU A 163 0.39 15.90 -8.45
CA GLU A 163 0.47 16.54 -7.12
C GLU A 163 1.88 17.10 -6.85
N SER A 164 2.92 16.46 -7.39
CA SER A 164 4.29 16.96 -7.31
C SER A 164 4.54 18.24 -8.12
N GLU A 165 3.73 18.53 -9.15
CA GLU A 165 3.92 19.70 -10.02
C GLU A 165 3.23 20.97 -9.48
N GLY A 166 2.20 20.82 -8.64
CA GLY A 166 1.45 21.94 -8.06
C GLY A 166 2.16 22.68 -6.92
N ALA A 167 3.02 22.00 -6.17
CA ALA A 167 3.69 22.54 -4.99
C ALA A 167 4.85 23.52 -5.31
N GLY A 168 5.22 23.70 -6.57
CA GLY A 168 6.34 24.54 -7.02
C GLY A 168 6.00 25.96 -7.46
N SER A 169 4.76 26.44 -7.31
CA SER A 169 4.31 27.69 -7.95
C SER A 169 3.90 28.84 -7.02
N GLU A 170 4.07 28.74 -5.70
CA GLU A 170 3.70 29.80 -4.75
C GLU A 170 4.89 30.44 -4.01
N GLU A 171 5.95 30.88 -4.70
CA GLU A 171 6.85 31.94 -4.17
C GLU A 171 7.39 32.84 -5.31
N GLU A 172 6.57 33.80 -5.76
CA GLU A 172 7.09 35.06 -6.34
C GLU A 172 6.47 36.26 -5.60
N GLU A 173 6.95 36.52 -4.39
CA GLU A 173 6.92 37.87 -3.81
C GLU A 173 8.17 38.63 -4.28
N VAL A 174 8.12 39.46 -5.34
CA VAL A 174 9.07 40.59 -5.47
C VAL A 174 8.50 41.80 -6.26
N MET A 175 8.30 42.88 -5.50
CA MET A 175 8.43 44.33 -5.80
C MET A 175 7.54 45.06 -6.82
N GLU A 176 6.77 46.01 -6.28
CA GLU A 176 6.29 47.19 -6.99
C GLU A 176 7.45 48.07 -7.50
N PRO A 177 7.38 48.61 -8.73
CA PRO A 177 8.33 49.62 -9.19
C PRO A 177 7.82 51.04 -8.84
N GLU A 178 8.50 51.71 -7.90
CA GLU A 178 8.50 53.17 -7.89
C GLU A 178 9.34 53.70 -9.07
N SER A 179 8.76 54.53 -9.94
CA SER A 179 9.33 55.87 -10.19
C SER A 179 8.56 56.77 -11.19
N ARG A 180 8.34 58.00 -10.69
CA ARG A 180 8.48 59.32 -11.34
C ARG A 180 7.52 59.76 -12.47
N SER A 181 6.76 60.81 -12.15
CA SER A 181 6.55 61.94 -13.05
C SER A 181 6.59 63.25 -12.26
N GLY A 182 7.47 64.16 -12.66
CA GLY A 182 7.63 65.46 -12.04
C GLY A 182 6.73 66.54 -12.65
N SER A 183 6.36 67.53 -11.84
CA SER A 183 6.17 68.88 -12.33
C SER A 183 6.47 69.92 -11.26
N ARG A 184 7.31 70.87 -11.65
CA ARG A 184 7.70 72.09 -10.94
C ARG A 184 6.58 73.13 -11.15
N PRO A 185 6.43 74.12 -10.25
CA PRO A 185 7.01 75.42 -10.60
C PRO A 185 7.64 76.17 -9.41
N ALA A 186 8.23 77.32 -9.72
CA ALA A 186 9.28 78.00 -8.97
C ALA A 186 8.84 79.26 -8.20
N LYS A 187 9.64 79.54 -7.14
CA LYS A 187 10.12 80.85 -6.61
C LYS A 187 9.16 81.83 -5.89
N LYS A 188 9.52 82.17 -4.64
CA LYS A 188 10.21 83.44 -4.20
C LYS A 188 10.35 83.44 -2.64
N LYS A 189 11.58 83.47 -2.09
CA LYS A 189 12.39 84.61 -1.58
C LYS A 189 11.90 85.26 -0.26
N GLY A 190 12.76 85.23 0.77
CA GLY A 190 12.77 86.14 1.93
C GLY A 190 13.23 85.44 3.23
N ARG A 191 14.54 85.25 3.49
CA ARG A 191 15.45 86.13 4.28
C ARG A 191 14.99 86.43 5.72
N GLY A 192 15.70 85.86 6.70
CA GLY A 192 15.71 86.27 8.12
C GLY A 192 16.75 85.46 8.90
N PRO A 193 17.74 86.07 9.58
CA PRO A 193 18.84 85.33 10.21
C PRO A 193 18.70 85.15 11.73
N SER A 194 19.27 84.04 12.21
CA SER A 194 20.07 83.88 13.43
C SER A 194 19.48 84.14 14.83
N ARG A 195 19.52 83.09 15.68
CA ARG A 195 20.21 82.96 17.00
C ARG A 195 19.81 81.62 17.64
N ARG A 196 20.73 80.69 17.99
CA ARG A 196 21.37 80.45 19.32
C ARG A 196 20.36 80.53 20.49
N ALA A 197 20.33 79.67 21.51
CA ALA A 197 21.15 78.56 21.99
C ALA A 197 20.38 77.89 23.16
N ALA A 198 20.89 76.73 23.62
CA ALA A 198 20.70 76.09 24.93
C ALA A 198 19.30 75.52 25.28
#